data_AF-A0A2H4I822-F1
#
_entry.id   AF-A0A2H4I822-F1
#
_cell.length_a   1.000
_cell.length_b   1.000
_cell.length_c   1.000
_cell.angle_alpha   90.00
_cell.angle_beta   90.00
_cell.angle_gamma   90.00
#
_symmetry.space_group_name_H-M   'P 1'
#
loop_
_entity.id
_entity.type
_entity.pdbx_description
1 polymer ?
#
loop_
_entity_poly.entity_id
_entity_poly.type
_entity_poly.pdbx_seq_one_letter_code
_entity_poly.pdbx_strand_id
1 'polypeptide(L)' 'MGLLEAVEMAREQLNPAGMVAGLREIAKLQGYYAPTTTKVALDVGAVLERERLGAMSDGELFATIEELSAVIKA' A
#
# COMPACT_ATOMS: atom_id res chain seq x y z
N MET A 1 -27.48 4.76 23.68
CA MET A 1 -26.56 5.87 23.35
C MET A 1 -25.64 5.42 22.23
N GLY A 2 -26.16 5.42 21.00
CA GLY A 2 -25.42 5.21 19.76
C GLY A 2 -24.96 6.53 19.13
N LEU A 3 -24.08 6.45 18.13
CA LEU A 3 -23.52 7.64 17.44
C LEU A 3 -24.60 8.49 16.76
N LEU A 4 -25.63 7.87 16.17
CA LEU A 4 -26.74 8.59 15.56
C LEU A 4 -27.58 9.34 16.59
N GLU A 5 -27.86 8.72 17.74
CA GLU A 5 -28.57 9.36 18.86
C GLU A 5 -27.78 10.57 19.39
N ALA A 6 -26.45 10.47 19.48
CA ALA A 6 -25.59 11.58 19.90
C ALA A 6 -25.59 12.75 18.90
N VAL A 7 -25.67 12.47 17.59
CA VAL A 7 -25.78 13.49 16.55
C VAL A 7 -27.14 14.21 16.64
N GLU A 8 -28.22 13.47 16.87
CA GLU A 8 -29.55 14.08 17.04
C GLU A 8 -29.64 14.92 18.32
N MET A 9 -29.06 14.48 19.44
CA MET A 9 -28.93 15.32 20.64
C MET A 9 -28.12 16.60 20.38
N ALA A 10 -27.05 16.52 19.60
CA ALA A 10 -26.28 17.70 19.22
C ALA A 10 -27.08 18.66 18.31
N ARG A 11 -27.96 18.11 17.45
CA ARG A 11 -28.88 18.91 16.62
C ARG A 11 -29.92 19.63 17.47
N GLU A 12 -30.53 18.94 18.44
CA GLU A 12 -31.49 19.53 19.38
C GLU A 12 -30.87 20.67 20.21
N GLN A 13 -29.58 20.54 20.55
CA GLN A 13 -28.83 21.55 21.28
C GLN A 13 -28.31 22.70 20.39
N LEU A 14 -28.62 22.72 19.09
CA LEU A 14 -28.05 23.67 18.12
C LEU A 14 -26.51 23.72 18.20
N ASN A 15 -25.87 22.56 18.42
CA ASN A 15 -24.43 22.42 18.54
C ASN A 15 -23.82 21.88 17.24
N PRO A 16 -23.45 22.76 16.27
CA PRO A 16 -22.90 22.32 15.00
C PRO A 16 -21.56 21.58 15.14
N ALA A 17 -20.75 21.91 16.16
CA ALA A 17 -19.48 21.23 16.40
C ALA A 17 -19.71 19.76 16.81
N GLY A 18 -20.70 19.50 17.67
CA GLY A 18 -21.10 18.16 18.08
C GLY A 18 -21.64 17.33 16.91
N MET A 19 -22.48 17.94 16.06
CA MET A 19 -23.00 17.30 14.85
C MET A 19 -21.87 16.87 13.90
N VAL A 20 -20.94 17.78 13.58
CA VAL A 20 -19.81 17.50 12.68
C VAL A 20 -18.89 16.42 13.25
N ALA A 21 -18.64 16.44 14.56
CA ALA A 21 -17.83 15.44 15.22
C ALA A 21 -18.48 14.04 15.12
N GLY A 22 -19.78 13.92 15.41
CA GLY A 22 -20.48 12.64 15.32
C GLY A 22 -20.55 12.09 13.89
N LEU A 23 -20.81 12.95 12.91
CA LEU A 23 -20.81 12.56 11.50
C LEU A 23 -19.43 12.11 11.00
N ARG A 24 -18.35 12.72 11.49
CA ARG A 24 -16.98 12.31 11.17
C ARG A 24 -16.70 10.89 11.65
N GLU A 25 -17.11 10.55 12.87
CA GLU A 25 -16.91 9.19 13.39
C GLU A 25 -17.73 8.15 12.61
N ILE A 26 -18.97 8.49 12.22
CA ILE A 26 -19.79 7.65 11.34
C ILE A 26 -19.09 7.43 9.99
N ALA A 27 -18.54 8.49 9.40
CA ALA A 27 -17.88 8.40 8.11
C ALA A 27 -16.58 7.55 8.15
N LYS A 28 -15.86 7.53 9.28
CA LYS A 28 -14.73 6.60 9.49
C LYS A 28 -15.19 5.15 9.51
N LEU A 29 -16.30 4.84 10.19
CA LEU A 29 -16.88 3.49 10.23
C LEU A 29 -17.35 3.02 8.85
N GLN A 30 -17.81 3.94 8.00
CA GLN A 30 -18.21 3.64 6.61
C GLN A 30 -17.02 3.53 5.64
N GLY A 31 -15.78 3.69 6.13
CA GLY A 31 -14.58 3.53 5.31
C GLY A 31 -14.24 4.72 4.42
N TYR A 32 -14.94 5.86 4.52
CA TYR A 32 -14.60 7.08 3.77
C TYR A 32 -13.22 7.66 4.13
N TYR A 33 -12.69 7.27 5.28
CA TYR A 33 -11.36 7.64 5.76
C TYR A 33 -10.36 6.48 5.67
N ALA A 34 -10.70 5.38 5.00
CA ALA A 34 -9.77 4.27 4.83
C ALA A 34 -8.55 4.75 4.02
N PRO A 35 -7.32 4.50 4.48
CA PRO A 35 -6.13 4.90 3.76
C PRO A 35 -6.04 4.13 2.44
N THR A 36 -5.80 4.85 1.34
CA THR A 36 -5.49 4.23 0.05
C THR A 36 -4.07 3.69 0.10
N THR A 37 -3.92 2.39 0.38
CA THR A 37 -2.62 1.74 0.34
C THR A 37 -2.19 1.55 -1.11
N THR A 38 -1.42 2.48 -1.63
CA THR A 38 -0.73 2.31 -2.91
C THR A 38 0.51 1.46 -2.68
N LYS A 39 0.52 0.22 -3.19
CA LYS A 39 1.72 -0.61 -3.22
C LYS A 39 2.70 0.02 -4.23
N VAL A 40 3.72 0.69 -3.72
CA VAL A 40 4.85 1.15 -4.54
C VAL A 40 5.85 0.00 -4.59
N ALA A 41 5.83 -0.77 -5.69
CA ALA A 41 6.84 -1.78 -5.96
C ALA A 41 8.11 -1.07 -6.48
N LEU A 42 9.03 -0.74 -5.57
CA LEU A 42 10.38 -0.36 -5.94
C LEU A 42 11.18 -1.65 -6.12
N ASP A 43 11.20 -2.18 -7.34
CA ASP A 43 12.06 -3.33 -7.69
C ASP A 43 13.51 -2.84 -7.88
N VAL A 44 14.14 -2.46 -6.76
CA VAL A 44 15.56 -2.06 -6.73
C VAL A 44 16.46 -3.26 -7.07
N GLY A 45 15.99 -4.48 -6.78
CA GLY A 45 16.71 -5.72 -7.08
C GLY A 45 16.90 -5.93 -8.58
N ALA A 46 15.86 -5.74 -9.39
CA ALA A 46 15.97 -5.92 -10.84
C ALA A 46 16.89 -4.88 -11.51
N VAL A 47 16.96 -3.66 -10.98
CA VAL A 47 17.88 -2.63 -11.50
C VAL A 47 19.32 -2.99 -11.18
N LEU A 48 19.62 -3.31 -9.91
CA LEU A 48 20.95 -3.68 -9.47
C LEU A 48 21.45 -4.95 -10.15
N GLU A 49 20.57 -5.93 -10.34
CA GLU A 49 20.94 -7.19 -10.99
C GLU A 49 21.19 -7.01 -12.50
N ARG A 50 20.44 -6.12 -13.18
CA ARG A 50 20.76 -5.75 -14.58
C ARG A 50 22.10 -5.05 -14.71
N GLU A 51 22.41 -4.13 -13.81
CA GLU A 51 23.71 -3.45 -13.81
C GLU A 51 24.85 -4.44 -13.55
N ARG A 52 24.66 -5.35 -12.59
CA ARG A 52 25.61 -6.44 -12.30
C ARG A 52 25.84 -7.30 -13.54
N LEU A 53 24.79 -7.78 -14.19
CA LEU A 53 24.88 -8.62 -15.39
C LEU A 53 25.51 -7.88 -16.58
N GLY A 54 25.22 -6.59 -16.74
CA GLY A 54 25.79 -5.76 -17.81
C GLY A 54 27.28 -5.44 -17.62
N ALA A 55 27.81 -5.56 -16.40
CA ALA A 55 29.23 -5.34 -16.08
C ALA A 55 30.09 -6.62 -16.22
N MET A 56 29.48 -7.79 -16.42
CA MET A 56 30.20 -9.06 -16.56
C MET A 56 30.84 -9.15 -17.95
N SER A 57 31.98 -9.85 -18.05
CA SER A 57 32.51 -10.24 -19.35
C SER A 57 31.62 -11.30 -20.00
N ASP A 58 31.68 -11.42 -21.34
CA ASP A 58 30.88 -12.41 -22.08
C ASP A 58 31.03 -13.83 -21.51
N GLY A 59 32.26 -14.23 -21.16
CA GLY A 59 32.55 -15.56 -20.60
C GLY A 59 31.89 -15.79 -19.24
N GLU A 60 31.93 -14.79 -18.36
CA GLU A 60 31.29 -14.87 -17.03
C GLU A 60 29.77 -14.87 -17.15
N LEU A 61 29.22 -14.09 -18.10
CA LEU A 61 27.80 -14.07 -18.40
C LEU A 61 27.32 -15.43 -18.92
N PHE A 62 28.06 -16.05 -19.84
CA PHE A 62 27.75 -17.38 -20.36
C PHE A 62 27.73 -18.44 -19.25
N ALA A 63 28.73 -18.45 -18.36
CA ALA A 63 28.78 -19.39 -17.23
C ALA A 63 27.57 -19.21 -16.29
N THR A 64 27.20 -17.97 -15.99
CA THR A 64 26.04 -17.65 -15.13
C THR A 64 24.73 -18.12 -15.76
N ILE A 65 24.57 -17.96 -17.08
CA ILE A 65 23.38 -18.41 -17.83
C ILE A 65 23.30 -19.95 -17.84
N GLU A 66 24.44 -20.63 -18.01
CA GLU A 66 24.49 -22.10 -18.02
C GLU A 66 24.10 -22.68 -16.66
N GLU A 67 24.61 -22.11 -15.56
CA GLU A 67 24.24 -22.49 -14.20
C GLU A 67 22.75 -22.30 -13.93
N LEU A 68 22.17 -21.15 -14.31
CA LEU A 68 20.74 -20.90 -14.19
C LEU A 68 19.89 -21.87 -15.02
N SER A 69 20.34 -22.21 -16.23
CA SER A 69 19.65 -23.15 -17.11
C SER A 69 19.63 -24.56 -16.52
N ALA A 70 20.69 -24.97 -15.84
CA ALA A 70 20.76 -26.26 -15.16
C ALA A 70 19.76 -26.37 -14.00
N VAL A 71 19.56 -25.28 -13.24
CA VAL A 71 18.58 -25.21 -12.15
C VAL A 71 17.14 -25.24 -12.66
N ILE A 72 16.84 -24.58 -13.79
CA ILE A 72 15.48 -24.53 -14.37
C ILE A 72 15.06 -25.86 -15.01
N LYS A 73 16.04 -26.67 -15.46
CA LYS A 73 15.79 -27.98 -16.09
C LYS A 73 15.73 -29.14 -15.10
N ALA A 74 16.07 -28.94 -13.83
CA ALA A 74 15.95 -29.91 -12.75
C ALA A 74 14.55 -29.88 -12.12
#